data_AF-X0XCH6-F1
#
_entry.id   AF-X0XCH6-F1
#
_cell.length_a   1.000
_cell.length_b   1.000
_cell.length_c   1.000
_cell.angle_alpha   90.00
_cell.angle_beta   90.00
_cell.angle_gamma   90.00
#
_symmetry.space_group_name_H-M   'P 1'
#
loop_
_entity.id
_entity.type
_entity.pdbx_description
1 polymer ?
#
loop_
_entity_poly.entity_id
_entity_poly.type
_entity_poly.pdbx_seq_one_letter_code
_entity_poly.pdbx_strand_id
1 'polypeptide(L)'
;MGILVDIPAIGPISEESGFIPLKECSDGVFRVGKDGVATITATGDRKVEFIAFADYSLAYVKSAMGYPAYYPVHPVKIEKPIEAVLMDLDGISVRSEEFWIWIIQQSTASLLGDPNFELQEADMPYVSGHSVSEHLQYCIRKYCPEKTVEQARKYYFEHTDREMQEIMEGRGREGAFKPAPGLKDFLFELKAMGLKIGLVTSGLYQKAWPEILSAFRTLKMGDPKEFYEAIVTAGFA
;
A
#
# COMPACT_ATOMS: atom_id res chain seq x y z
N MET A 1 -23.24 16.39 16.10
CA MET A 1 -21.84 15.97 16.20
C MET A 1 -20.96 17.17 15.88
N GLY A 2 -19.91 17.44 16.64
CA GLY A 2 -19.03 18.59 16.42
C GLY A 2 -18.18 18.41 15.16
N ILE A 3 -18.03 19.48 14.38
CA ILE A 3 -17.07 19.55 13.28
C ILE A 3 -15.75 20.04 13.88
N LEU A 4 -14.70 19.24 13.71
CA LEU A 4 -13.34 19.57 14.14
C LEU A 4 -12.70 20.61 13.21
N VAL A 5 -12.82 20.38 11.90
CA VAL A 5 -12.25 21.22 10.84
C VAL A 5 -13.00 20.97 9.53
N ASP A 6 -13.08 21.97 8.67
CA ASP A 6 -13.50 21.81 7.28
C ASP A 6 -12.28 21.99 6.38
N ILE A 7 -11.90 20.93 5.66
CA ILE A 7 -10.68 20.92 4.84
C ILE A 7 -11.10 21.07 3.37
N PRO A 8 -10.69 22.14 2.67
CA PRO A 8 -10.97 22.30 1.24
C PRO A 8 -10.61 21.04 0.46
N ALA A 9 -11.51 20.66 -0.46
CA ALA A 9 -11.46 19.44 -1.29
C ALA A 9 -11.69 18.09 -0.57
N ILE A 10 -11.74 18.05 0.76
CA ILE A 10 -12.09 16.85 1.55
C ILE A 10 -13.49 17.00 2.18
N GLY A 11 -13.76 18.17 2.75
CA GLY A 11 -15.01 18.49 3.45
C GLY A 11 -14.89 18.46 4.97
N PRO A 12 -16.03 18.48 5.68
CA PRO A 12 -16.07 18.58 7.14
C PRO A 12 -15.61 17.28 7.80
N ILE A 13 -14.67 17.41 8.72
CA ILE A 13 -14.12 16.33 9.54
C ILE A 13 -14.72 16.43 10.95
N SER A 14 -15.27 15.33 11.47
CA SER A 14 -15.85 15.27 12.81
C SER A 14 -14.79 15.14 13.90
N GLU A 15 -15.12 15.56 15.13
CA GLU A 15 -14.26 15.34 16.30
C GLU A 15 -13.98 13.85 16.59
N GLU A 16 -14.88 12.96 16.18
CA GLU A 16 -14.75 11.50 16.35
C GLU A 16 -13.90 10.82 15.25
N SER A 17 -13.38 11.58 14.28
CA SER A 17 -12.63 11.03 13.14
C SER A 17 -11.25 10.49 13.50
N GLY A 18 -10.75 10.79 14.71
CA GLY A 18 -9.37 10.51 15.11
C GLY A 18 -8.32 11.46 14.52
N PHE A 19 -8.74 12.49 13.76
CA PHE A 19 -7.86 13.54 13.29
C PHE A 19 -7.35 14.40 14.45
N ILE A 20 -6.12 14.88 14.32
CA ILE A 20 -5.41 15.59 15.40
C ILE A 20 -5.07 17.01 14.91
N PRO A 21 -5.66 18.07 15.49
CA PRO A 21 -5.28 19.44 15.17
C PRO A 21 -3.84 19.73 15.58
N LEU A 22 -3.09 20.40 14.71
CA LEU A 22 -1.72 20.82 14.95
C LEU A 22 -1.60 22.33 14.83
N LYS A 23 -0.67 22.93 15.59
CA LYS A 23 -0.33 24.35 15.46
C LYS A 23 0.68 24.62 14.34
N GLU A 24 1.46 23.60 13.98
CA GLU A 24 2.60 23.67 13.07
C GLU A 24 2.78 22.30 12.39
N CYS A 25 3.19 22.31 11.13
CA CYS A 25 3.54 21.12 10.36
C CYS A 25 4.81 20.45 10.96
N SER A 26 4.94 19.14 10.85
CA SER A 26 6.08 18.39 11.42
C SER A 26 7.45 18.80 10.85
N ASP A 27 7.50 19.37 9.64
CA ASP A 27 8.74 19.88 9.05
C ASP A 27 9.02 21.35 9.38
N GLY A 28 8.14 22.01 10.11
CA GLY A 28 8.25 23.42 10.51
C GLY A 28 7.99 24.43 9.38
N VAL A 29 7.61 23.99 8.17
CA VAL A 29 7.42 24.89 7.02
C VAL A 29 6.14 25.71 7.17
N PHE A 30 5.06 25.09 7.63
CA PHE A 30 3.74 25.72 7.77
C PHE A 30 3.29 25.86 9.21
N ARG A 31 2.65 26.99 9.53
CA ARG A 31 2.09 27.27 10.85
C ARG A 31 0.72 27.92 10.75
N VAL A 32 -0.21 27.47 11.58
CA VAL A 32 -1.57 28.03 11.63
C VAL A 32 -1.53 29.54 11.90
N GLY A 33 -2.29 30.30 11.10
CA GLY A 33 -2.37 31.76 11.18
C GLY A 33 -1.22 32.51 10.50
N LYS A 34 -0.29 31.81 9.81
CA LYS A 34 0.77 32.41 9.00
C LYS A 34 0.58 32.09 7.53
N ASP A 35 0.95 33.04 6.68
CA ASP A 35 1.02 32.87 5.21
C ASP A 35 -0.24 32.24 4.58
N GLY A 36 -1.41 32.56 5.15
CA GLY A 36 -2.71 32.08 4.67
C GLY A 36 -3.14 30.69 5.17
N VAL A 37 -2.34 30.03 6.02
CA VAL A 37 -2.70 28.73 6.60
C VAL A 37 -3.83 28.89 7.63
N ALA A 38 -4.98 28.31 7.34
CA ALA A 38 -6.16 28.33 8.19
C ALA A 38 -6.09 27.26 9.28
N THR A 39 -5.79 26.02 8.92
CA THR A 39 -5.67 24.89 9.86
C THR A 39 -4.60 23.90 9.41
N ILE A 40 -4.02 23.19 10.37
CA ILE A 40 -3.18 22.01 10.11
C ILE A 40 -3.78 20.85 10.91
N THR A 41 -3.98 19.72 10.28
CA THR A 41 -4.60 18.54 10.92
C THR A 41 -3.93 17.26 10.45
N ALA A 42 -3.45 16.45 11.39
CA ALA A 42 -2.86 15.15 11.11
C ALA A 42 -3.91 14.04 11.11
N THR A 43 -3.68 13.01 10.32
CA THR A 43 -4.37 11.72 10.47
C THR A 43 -4.04 11.10 11.84
N GLY A 44 -4.89 10.21 12.34
CA GLY A 44 -4.71 9.60 13.67
C GLY A 44 -3.39 8.81 13.81
N ASP A 45 -2.91 8.22 12.71
CA ASP A 45 -1.60 7.56 12.62
C ASP A 45 -0.42 8.52 12.39
N ARG A 46 -0.70 9.81 12.20
CA ARG A 46 0.26 10.90 11.97
C ARG A 46 1.14 10.73 10.73
N LYS A 47 0.71 9.90 9.76
CA LYS A 47 1.42 9.71 8.49
C LYS A 47 1.18 10.85 7.51
N VAL A 48 0.00 11.46 7.55
CA VAL A 48 -0.36 12.57 6.66
C VAL A 48 -0.80 13.78 7.49
N GLU A 49 -0.33 14.96 7.10
CA GLU A 49 -0.76 16.23 7.65
C GLU A 49 -1.42 17.05 6.54
N PHE A 50 -2.66 17.48 6.76
CA PHE A 50 -3.37 18.36 5.84
C PHE A 50 -3.16 19.81 6.26
N ILE A 51 -2.65 20.63 5.33
CA ILE A 51 -2.47 22.06 5.48
C ILE A 51 -3.56 22.74 4.66
N ALA A 52 -4.57 23.27 5.35
CA ALA A 52 -5.70 23.93 4.71
C ALA A 52 -5.44 25.44 4.61
N PHE A 53 -5.68 25.97 3.41
CA PHE A 53 -5.79 27.39 3.11
C PHE A 53 -7.28 27.74 2.95
N ALA A 54 -7.58 28.96 2.48
CA ALA A 54 -8.97 29.39 2.31
C ALA A 54 -9.74 28.57 1.26
N ASP A 55 -9.08 28.18 0.17
CA ASP A 55 -9.70 27.63 -1.03
C ASP A 55 -9.03 26.33 -1.55
N TYR A 56 -7.87 25.97 -1.01
CA TYR A 56 -7.16 24.74 -1.35
C TYR A 56 -6.50 24.13 -0.11
N SER A 57 -6.06 22.87 -0.26
CA SER A 57 -5.30 22.17 0.77
C SER A 57 -4.10 21.46 0.17
N LEU A 58 -3.06 21.28 0.98
CA LEU A 58 -1.94 20.41 0.69
C LEU A 58 -1.98 19.20 1.64
N ALA A 59 -1.60 18.03 1.15
CA ALA A 59 -1.32 16.85 1.94
C ALA A 59 0.20 16.68 2.04
N TYR A 60 0.73 16.82 3.25
CA TYR A 60 2.11 16.50 3.58
C TYR A 60 2.19 15.03 4.00
N VAL A 61 2.74 14.21 3.12
CA VAL A 61 2.92 12.77 3.35
C VAL A 61 4.31 12.55 3.91
N LYS A 62 4.37 12.09 5.15
CA LYS A 62 5.61 11.84 5.86
C LYS A 62 6.22 10.52 5.44
N SER A 63 7.55 10.44 5.51
CA SER A 63 8.31 9.23 5.23
C SER A 63 9.28 8.96 6.37
N ALA A 64 9.20 7.76 6.95
CA ALA A 64 10.18 7.29 7.94
C ALA A 64 11.61 7.19 7.35
N MET A 65 11.72 7.16 6.03
CA MET A 65 12.98 7.10 5.29
C MET A 65 13.56 8.49 4.95
N GLY A 66 12.92 9.58 5.39
CA GLY A 66 13.46 10.93 5.26
C GLY A 66 13.16 11.65 3.94
N TYR A 67 12.26 11.10 3.11
CA TYR A 67 11.83 11.71 1.84
C TYR A 67 10.33 12.04 1.88
N PRO A 68 9.90 13.04 2.64
CA PRO A 68 8.50 13.44 2.66
C PRO A 68 8.13 14.23 1.41
N ALA A 69 6.83 14.31 1.10
CA ALA A 69 6.34 15.00 -0.09
C ALA A 69 5.04 15.76 0.18
N TYR A 70 4.87 16.88 -0.53
CA TYR A 70 3.65 17.67 -0.56
C TYR A 70 2.86 17.36 -1.82
N TYR A 71 1.58 17.08 -1.67
CA TYR A 71 0.65 16.87 -2.77
C TYR A 71 -0.51 17.87 -2.69
N PRO A 72 -0.94 18.46 -3.81
CA PRO A 72 -2.20 19.20 -3.84
C PRO A 72 -3.37 18.24 -3.58
N VAL A 73 -4.32 18.67 -2.74
CA VAL A 73 -5.57 17.93 -2.56
C VAL A 73 -6.60 18.47 -3.55
N HIS A 74 -6.99 17.62 -4.49
CA HIS A 74 -7.97 17.98 -5.50
C HIS A 74 -9.40 17.59 -5.08
N PRO A 75 -10.41 18.41 -5.42
CA PRO A 75 -11.79 18.09 -5.09
C PRO A 75 -12.25 16.84 -5.83
N VAL A 76 -12.92 15.95 -5.12
CA VAL A 76 -13.53 14.76 -5.72
C VAL A 76 -14.84 15.15 -6.38
N LYS A 77 -15.00 14.83 -7.67
CA LYS A 77 -16.22 15.05 -8.44
C LYS A 77 -16.59 13.78 -9.20
N ILE A 78 -17.88 13.52 -9.31
CA ILE A 78 -18.41 12.45 -10.15
C ILE A 78 -18.87 13.08 -11.46
N GLU A 79 -18.15 12.79 -12.54
CA GLU A 79 -18.51 13.21 -13.89
C GLU A 79 -19.26 12.05 -14.58
N LYS A 80 -20.45 12.34 -15.11
CA LYS A 80 -21.31 11.33 -15.76
C LYS A 80 -21.32 11.55 -17.28
N PRO A 81 -21.46 10.48 -18.08
CA PRO A 81 -21.51 9.07 -17.67
C PRO A 81 -20.14 8.59 -17.16
N ILE A 82 -20.15 7.62 -16.25
CA ILE A 82 -18.90 6.96 -15.83
C ILE A 82 -18.43 6.09 -17.00
N GLU A 83 -17.17 6.22 -17.39
CA GLU A 83 -16.60 5.49 -18.53
C GLU A 83 -15.59 4.42 -18.10
N ALA A 84 -14.96 4.61 -16.93
CA ALA A 84 -13.89 3.75 -16.46
C ALA A 84 -13.82 3.68 -14.93
N VAL A 85 -13.29 2.57 -14.43
CA VAL A 85 -12.92 2.35 -13.03
C VAL A 85 -11.43 2.03 -12.99
N LEU A 86 -10.70 2.73 -12.11
CA LEU A 86 -9.31 2.45 -11.80
C LEU A 86 -9.24 1.80 -10.42
N MET A 87 -8.66 0.61 -10.34
CA MET A 87 -8.61 -0.20 -9.13
C MET A 87 -7.17 -0.36 -8.66
N ASP A 88 -6.98 -0.39 -7.34
CA ASP A 88 -5.70 -0.76 -6.75
C ASP A 88 -5.61 -2.28 -6.57
N LEU A 89 -4.41 -2.84 -6.73
CA LEU A 89 -4.15 -4.27 -6.56
C LEU A 89 -4.00 -4.63 -5.09
N ASP A 90 -2.98 -4.08 -4.43
CA ASP A 90 -2.46 -4.52 -3.14
C ASP A 90 -3.40 -4.14 -1.99
N GLY A 91 -3.89 -5.12 -1.24
CA GLY A 91 -4.78 -4.89 -0.10
C GLY A 91 -6.23 -4.54 -0.47
N ILE A 92 -6.51 -4.18 -1.74
CA ILE A 92 -7.86 -3.92 -2.24
C ILE A 92 -8.38 -5.08 -3.09
N SER A 93 -7.74 -5.36 -4.23
CA SER A 93 -8.16 -6.44 -5.13
C SER A 93 -7.60 -7.79 -4.68
N VAL A 94 -6.37 -7.80 -4.17
CA VAL A 94 -5.68 -9.00 -3.73
C VAL A 94 -5.09 -8.76 -2.35
N ARG A 95 -5.29 -9.72 -1.45
CA ARG A 95 -4.65 -9.78 -0.14
C ARG A 95 -3.37 -10.59 -0.28
N SER A 96 -2.24 -9.91 -0.08
CA SER A 96 -0.88 -10.45 -0.28
C SER A 96 -0.01 -10.35 0.98
N GLU A 97 -0.52 -9.76 2.05
CA GLU A 97 0.22 -9.46 3.28
C GLU A 97 0.78 -10.73 3.94
N GLU A 98 0.00 -11.80 3.99
CA GLU A 98 0.43 -13.10 4.52
C GLU A 98 1.65 -13.65 3.76
N PHE A 99 1.65 -13.50 2.44
CA PHE A 99 2.76 -13.93 1.59
C PHE A 99 4.01 -13.09 1.88
N TRP A 100 3.88 -11.77 1.97
CA TRP A 100 5.01 -10.88 2.25
C TRP A 100 5.61 -11.08 3.65
N ILE A 101 4.76 -11.32 4.67
CA ILE A 101 5.20 -11.70 6.02
C ILE A 101 5.99 -13.01 5.97
N TRP A 102 5.52 -13.98 5.21
CA TRP A 102 6.23 -15.25 5.05
C TRP A 102 7.60 -15.06 4.37
N ILE A 103 7.71 -14.21 3.34
CA ILE A 103 9.01 -13.88 2.74
C ILE A 103 9.95 -13.20 3.76
N ILE A 104 9.44 -12.31 4.63
CA ILE A 104 10.23 -11.69 5.70
C ILE A 104 10.73 -12.75 6.70
N GLN A 105 9.89 -13.73 7.06
CA GLN A 105 10.29 -14.86 7.90
C GLN A 105 11.40 -15.67 7.24
N GLN A 106 11.24 -16.06 5.96
CA GLN A 106 12.26 -16.82 5.21
C GLN A 106 13.59 -16.04 5.13
N SER A 107 13.52 -14.73 4.91
CA SER A 107 14.70 -13.86 4.87
C SER A 107 15.43 -13.84 6.21
N THR A 108 14.68 -13.79 7.31
CA THR A 108 15.23 -13.80 8.67
C THR A 108 15.81 -15.16 9.02
N ALA A 109 15.12 -16.25 8.66
CA ALA A 109 15.60 -17.63 8.80
C ALA A 109 16.97 -17.84 8.10
N SER A 110 17.08 -17.41 6.84
CA SER A 110 18.32 -17.48 6.07
C SER A 110 19.44 -16.63 6.67
N LEU A 111 19.10 -15.46 7.21
CA LEU A 111 20.06 -14.56 7.85
C LEU A 111 20.62 -15.13 9.17
N LEU A 112 19.78 -15.85 9.91
CA LEU A 112 20.13 -16.58 11.14
C LEU A 112 20.86 -17.90 10.86
N GLY A 113 20.72 -18.44 9.65
CA GLY A 113 21.15 -19.80 9.33
C GLY A 113 20.28 -20.87 10.01
N ASP A 114 19.05 -20.52 10.38
CA ASP A 114 18.09 -21.40 11.06
C ASP A 114 16.86 -21.61 10.17
N PRO A 115 16.75 -22.75 9.46
CA PRO A 115 15.62 -23.03 8.58
C PRO A 115 14.30 -23.26 9.32
N ASN A 116 14.33 -23.48 10.64
CA ASN A 116 13.14 -23.70 11.46
C ASN A 116 12.62 -22.41 12.12
N PHE A 117 13.22 -21.26 11.80
CA PHE A 117 12.81 -19.99 12.37
C PHE A 117 11.37 -19.61 11.96
N GLU A 118 10.59 -19.19 12.96
CA GLU A 118 9.24 -18.66 12.79
C GLU A 118 9.10 -17.32 13.49
N LEU A 119 8.37 -16.39 12.85
CA LEU A 119 8.00 -15.13 13.47
C LEU A 119 6.99 -15.38 14.60
N GLN A 120 7.16 -14.68 15.70
CA GLN A 120 6.27 -14.72 16.84
C GLN A 120 5.04 -13.86 16.59
N GLU A 121 3.93 -14.13 17.28
CA GLU A 121 2.73 -13.28 17.22
C GLU A 121 3.04 -11.81 17.58
N ALA A 122 3.95 -11.60 18.53
CA ALA A 122 4.43 -10.29 18.94
C ALA A 122 5.20 -9.52 17.83
N ASP A 123 5.61 -10.19 16.75
CA ASP A 123 6.27 -9.56 15.59
C ASP A 123 5.27 -8.93 14.63
N MET A 124 4.03 -9.45 14.57
CA MET A 124 3.04 -9.12 13.54
C MET A 124 2.78 -7.61 13.39
N PRO A 125 2.68 -6.81 14.47
CA PRO A 125 2.51 -5.36 14.36
C PRO A 125 3.69 -4.64 13.67
N TYR A 126 4.86 -5.27 13.60
CA TYR A 126 6.09 -4.69 13.05
C TYR A 126 6.48 -5.24 11.68
N VAL A 127 5.86 -6.35 11.25
CA VAL A 127 6.08 -7.00 9.95
C VAL A 127 4.88 -6.85 8.99
N SER A 128 3.91 -6.00 9.33
CA SER A 128 2.73 -5.68 8.51
C SER A 128 2.52 -4.15 8.42
N GLY A 129 2.10 -3.65 7.26
CA GLY A 129 1.70 -2.23 7.08
C GLY A 129 2.82 -1.20 7.01
N HIS A 130 4.08 -1.62 6.84
CA HIS A 130 5.25 -0.76 6.65
C HIS A 130 6.02 -1.14 5.38
N SER A 131 7.09 -0.42 5.06
CA SER A 131 7.97 -0.81 3.96
C SER A 131 8.75 -2.07 4.31
N VAL A 132 9.14 -2.83 3.28
CA VAL A 132 10.02 -4.01 3.42
C VAL A 132 11.28 -3.70 4.25
N SER A 133 11.85 -2.51 4.08
CA SER A 133 13.09 -2.13 4.78
C SER A 133 12.86 -1.91 6.27
N GLU A 134 11.72 -1.34 6.66
CA GLU A 134 11.33 -1.19 8.07
C GLU A 134 11.11 -2.56 8.72
N HIS A 135 10.44 -3.48 8.02
CA HIS A 135 10.22 -4.85 8.50
C HIS A 135 11.53 -5.60 8.73
N LEU A 136 12.42 -5.60 7.73
CA LEU A 136 13.73 -6.26 7.85
C LEU A 136 14.57 -5.64 8.96
N GLN A 137 14.54 -4.30 9.12
CA GLN A 137 15.26 -3.63 10.19
C GLN A 137 14.74 -4.02 11.58
N TYR A 138 13.43 -4.20 11.74
CA TYR A 138 12.86 -4.74 12.98
C TYR A 138 13.41 -6.14 13.28
N CYS A 139 13.34 -7.06 12.30
CA CYS A 139 13.81 -8.44 12.47
C CYS A 139 15.30 -8.50 12.81
N ILE A 140 16.13 -7.67 12.15
CA ILE A 140 17.56 -7.55 12.46
C ILE A 140 17.75 -7.13 13.92
N ARG A 141 17.12 -6.03 14.35
CA ARG A 141 17.26 -5.52 15.72
C ARG A 141 16.86 -6.55 16.78
N LYS A 142 15.81 -7.35 16.51
CA LYS A 142 15.28 -8.32 17.47
C LYS A 142 16.07 -9.63 17.49
N TYR A 143 16.45 -10.16 16.32
CA TYR A 143 16.93 -11.54 16.20
C TYR A 143 18.42 -11.67 15.87
N CYS A 144 19.00 -10.70 15.16
CA CYS A 144 20.39 -10.77 14.71
C CYS A 144 21.01 -9.36 14.58
N PRO A 145 21.19 -8.66 15.72
CA PRO A 145 21.59 -7.25 15.73
C PRO A 145 22.98 -6.98 15.12
N GLU A 146 23.78 -8.02 14.91
CA GLU A 146 25.07 -7.98 14.23
C GLU A 146 25.00 -7.91 12.70
N LYS A 147 23.81 -8.08 12.11
CA LYS A 147 23.58 -8.10 10.65
C LYS A 147 23.14 -6.75 10.12
N THR A 148 23.20 -6.59 8.79
CA THR A 148 22.77 -5.35 8.11
C THR A 148 21.52 -5.53 7.26
N VAL A 149 20.83 -4.42 6.98
CA VAL A 149 19.63 -4.41 6.13
C VAL A 149 19.96 -4.85 4.70
N GLU A 150 21.16 -4.56 4.20
CA GLU A 150 21.63 -4.96 2.87
C GLU A 150 21.77 -6.48 2.76
N GLN A 151 22.28 -7.14 3.80
CA GLN A 151 22.35 -8.59 3.86
C GLN A 151 20.95 -9.21 3.86
N ALA A 152 20.04 -8.66 4.68
CA ALA A 152 18.66 -9.12 4.73
C ALA A 152 17.92 -8.92 3.39
N ARG A 153 18.14 -7.77 2.72
CA ARG A 153 17.56 -7.47 1.41
C ARG A 153 18.00 -8.48 0.35
N LYS A 154 19.25 -8.93 0.37
CA LYS A 154 19.74 -9.95 -0.55
C LYS A 154 18.88 -11.23 -0.45
N TYR A 155 18.71 -11.77 0.76
CA TYR A 155 17.86 -12.94 0.97
C TYR A 155 16.40 -12.67 0.61
N TYR A 156 15.88 -11.50 0.97
CA TYR A 156 14.51 -11.11 0.63
C TYR A 156 14.25 -11.13 -0.88
N PHE A 157 15.15 -10.56 -1.69
CA PHE A 157 15.02 -10.60 -3.14
C PHE A 157 15.20 -12.02 -3.69
N GLU A 158 16.20 -12.77 -3.23
CA GLU A 158 16.40 -14.17 -3.64
C GLU A 158 15.15 -15.03 -3.38
N HIS A 159 14.55 -14.93 -2.19
CA HIS A 159 13.30 -15.63 -1.88
C HIS A 159 12.14 -15.10 -2.72
N THR A 160 11.95 -13.79 -2.81
CA THR A 160 10.85 -13.20 -3.59
C THR A 160 10.91 -13.67 -5.04
N ASP A 161 12.07 -13.57 -5.70
CA ASP A 161 12.24 -13.90 -7.10
C ASP A 161 11.98 -15.38 -7.36
N ARG A 162 12.49 -16.26 -6.48
CA ARG A 162 12.23 -17.70 -6.56
C ARG A 162 10.73 -18.01 -6.46
N GLU A 163 10.06 -17.46 -5.46
CA GLU A 163 8.63 -17.76 -5.25
C GLU A 163 7.74 -17.14 -6.33
N MET A 164 8.08 -15.94 -6.83
CA MET A 164 7.41 -15.33 -7.99
C MET A 164 7.56 -16.21 -9.24
N GLN A 165 8.74 -16.76 -9.47
CA GLN A 165 8.97 -17.67 -10.60
C GLN A 165 8.17 -18.96 -10.47
N GLU A 166 8.11 -19.57 -9.29
CA GLU A 166 7.28 -20.75 -9.05
C GLU A 166 5.80 -20.45 -9.33
N ILE A 167 5.29 -19.28 -8.92
CA ILE A 167 3.91 -18.86 -9.22
C ILE A 167 3.69 -18.70 -10.73
N MET A 168 4.63 -18.08 -11.44
CA MET A 168 4.56 -17.94 -12.90
C MET A 168 4.47 -19.30 -13.59
N GLU A 169 5.29 -20.26 -13.15
CA GLU A 169 5.34 -21.62 -13.66
C GLU A 169 4.19 -22.52 -13.17
N GLY A 170 3.29 -22.00 -12.34
CA GLY A 170 2.11 -22.72 -11.85
C GLY A 170 2.42 -23.74 -10.75
N ARG A 171 3.61 -23.67 -10.15
CA ARG A 171 4.06 -24.50 -9.03
C ARG A 171 4.13 -23.75 -7.70
N GLY A 172 3.87 -22.45 -7.74
CA GLY A 172 3.90 -21.59 -6.57
C GLY A 172 2.84 -21.98 -5.54
N ARG A 173 3.05 -21.48 -4.32
CA ARG A 173 2.19 -21.77 -3.17
C ARG A 173 0.73 -21.41 -3.46
N GLU A 174 -0.16 -22.40 -3.36
CA GLU A 174 -1.60 -22.19 -3.47
C GLU A 174 -2.09 -21.21 -2.40
N GLY A 175 -2.90 -20.22 -2.81
CA GLY A 175 -3.45 -19.23 -1.90
C GLY A 175 -2.45 -18.19 -1.36
N ALA A 176 -1.25 -18.08 -1.95
CA ALA A 176 -0.30 -17.01 -1.67
C ALA A 176 -0.92 -15.61 -1.89
N PHE A 177 -1.77 -15.51 -2.90
CA PHE A 177 -2.45 -14.28 -3.28
C PHE A 177 -3.95 -14.54 -3.28
N LYS A 178 -4.66 -13.98 -2.30
CA LYS A 178 -6.09 -14.23 -2.11
C LYS A 178 -6.89 -13.09 -2.71
N PRO A 179 -7.68 -13.32 -3.77
CA PRO A 179 -8.59 -12.32 -4.29
C PRO A 179 -9.56 -11.83 -3.21
N ALA A 180 -9.91 -10.55 -3.23
CA ALA A 180 -10.90 -10.00 -2.33
C ALA A 180 -12.27 -10.69 -2.54
N PRO A 181 -13.05 -10.91 -1.47
CA PRO A 181 -14.40 -11.47 -1.59
C PRO A 181 -15.26 -10.63 -2.55
N GLY A 182 -15.95 -11.29 -3.48
CA GLY A 182 -16.82 -10.64 -4.47
C GLY A 182 -16.09 -9.97 -5.64
N LEU A 183 -14.75 -10.01 -5.71
CA LEU A 183 -14.00 -9.35 -6.79
C LEU A 183 -14.43 -9.83 -8.17
N LYS A 184 -14.60 -11.15 -8.35
CA LYS A 184 -15.02 -11.72 -9.64
C LYS A 184 -16.34 -11.13 -10.12
N ASP A 185 -17.37 -11.18 -9.28
CA ASP A 185 -18.71 -10.72 -9.62
C ASP A 185 -18.69 -9.22 -9.91
N PHE A 186 -18.02 -8.43 -9.05
CA PHE A 186 -17.83 -7.01 -9.25
C PHE A 186 -17.22 -6.68 -10.62
N LEU A 187 -16.12 -7.35 -10.98
CA LEU A 187 -15.43 -7.12 -12.25
C LEU A 187 -16.30 -7.49 -13.46
N PHE A 188 -17.06 -8.59 -13.40
CA PHE A 188 -17.97 -8.96 -14.47
C PHE A 188 -19.17 -8.01 -14.60
N GLU A 189 -19.71 -7.49 -13.49
CA GLU A 189 -20.77 -6.48 -13.52
C GLU A 189 -20.27 -5.18 -14.19
N LEU A 190 -19.05 -4.72 -13.86
CA LEU A 190 -18.46 -3.57 -14.55
C LEU A 190 -18.34 -3.79 -16.06
N LYS A 191 -17.91 -4.98 -16.49
CA LYS A 191 -17.85 -5.35 -17.92
C LYS A 191 -19.24 -5.40 -18.56
N ALA A 192 -20.24 -5.95 -17.87
CA ALA A 192 -21.62 -5.99 -18.35
C ALA A 192 -22.21 -4.59 -18.52
N MET A 193 -21.80 -3.63 -17.69
CA MET A 193 -22.14 -2.20 -17.81
C MET A 193 -21.38 -1.48 -18.93
N GLY A 194 -20.43 -2.15 -19.61
CA GLY A 194 -19.60 -1.54 -20.66
C GLY A 194 -18.52 -0.58 -20.13
N LEU A 195 -18.17 -0.67 -18.85
CA LEU A 195 -17.13 0.15 -18.24
C LEU A 195 -15.74 -0.41 -18.53
N LYS A 196 -14.79 0.50 -18.78
CA LYS A 196 -13.36 0.16 -18.86
C LYS A 196 -12.82 -0.05 -17.44
N ILE A 197 -11.90 -1.00 -17.29
CA ILE A 197 -11.32 -1.36 -16.00
C ILE A 197 -9.80 -1.28 -16.14
N GLY A 198 -9.21 -0.37 -15.37
CA GLY A 198 -7.76 -0.28 -15.17
C GLY A 198 -7.37 -0.85 -13.82
N LEU A 199 -6.23 -1.52 -13.75
CA LEU A 199 -5.62 -1.99 -12.51
C LEU A 199 -4.29 -1.26 -12.28
N VAL A 200 -4.05 -0.82 -11.05
CA VAL A 200 -2.86 -0.06 -10.65
C VAL A 200 -2.22 -0.73 -9.43
N THR A 201 -0.91 -0.66 -9.35
CA THR A 201 -0.14 -1.11 -8.19
C THR A 201 1.14 -0.32 -8.07
N SER A 202 1.58 -0.14 -6.81
CA SER A 202 2.92 0.37 -6.49
C SER A 202 4.01 -0.70 -6.59
N GLY A 203 3.65 -1.95 -6.86
CA GLY A 203 4.55 -3.06 -7.09
C GLY A 203 5.24 -2.98 -8.46
N LEU A 204 6.51 -3.42 -8.50
CA LEU A 204 7.24 -3.63 -9.76
C LEU A 204 6.59 -4.74 -10.58
N TYR A 205 6.72 -4.68 -11.90
CA TYR A 205 6.11 -5.64 -12.83
C TYR A 205 6.43 -7.10 -12.45
N GLN A 206 7.68 -7.39 -12.09
CA GLN A 206 8.12 -8.75 -11.75
C GLN A 206 7.44 -9.34 -10.51
N LYS A 207 6.82 -8.50 -9.66
CA LYS A 207 6.07 -8.91 -8.47
C LYS A 207 4.57 -8.85 -8.70
N ALA A 208 4.10 -7.74 -9.28
CA ALA A 208 2.70 -7.49 -9.55
C ALA A 208 2.12 -8.50 -10.55
N TRP A 209 2.85 -8.82 -11.62
CA TRP A 209 2.32 -9.69 -12.67
C TRP A 209 2.03 -11.12 -12.19
N PRO A 210 2.95 -11.82 -11.48
CA PRO A 210 2.64 -13.10 -10.86
C PRO A 210 1.44 -13.06 -9.91
N GLU A 211 1.28 -11.98 -9.15
CA GLU A 211 0.17 -11.78 -8.21
C GLU A 211 -1.18 -11.69 -8.95
N ILE A 212 -1.25 -10.83 -9.97
CA ILE A 212 -2.44 -10.68 -10.83
C ILE A 212 -2.80 -12.02 -11.48
N LEU A 213 -1.81 -12.70 -12.06
CA LEU A 213 -2.01 -13.98 -12.73
C LEU A 213 -2.50 -15.07 -11.76
N SER A 214 -1.92 -15.13 -10.57
CA SER A 214 -2.33 -16.07 -9.52
C SER A 214 -3.79 -15.83 -9.11
N ALA A 215 -4.15 -14.57 -8.84
CA ALA A 215 -5.53 -14.20 -8.50
C ALA A 215 -6.53 -14.59 -9.60
N PHE A 216 -6.20 -14.33 -10.87
CA PHE A 216 -7.05 -14.68 -12.01
C PHE A 216 -7.21 -16.19 -12.19
N ARG A 217 -6.16 -16.96 -11.96
CA ARG A 217 -6.21 -18.43 -11.95
C ARG A 217 -7.13 -18.93 -10.85
N THR A 218 -7.03 -18.39 -9.63
CA THR A 218 -7.93 -18.71 -8.51
C THR A 218 -9.39 -18.38 -8.83
N LEU A 219 -9.65 -17.23 -9.44
CA LEU A 219 -11.00 -16.82 -9.83
C LEU A 219 -11.52 -17.51 -11.11
N LYS A 220 -10.65 -18.22 -11.84
CA LYS A 220 -10.94 -18.84 -13.14
C LYS A 220 -11.48 -17.80 -14.14
N MET A 221 -10.74 -16.71 -14.32
CA MET A 221 -11.14 -15.55 -15.14
C MET A 221 -10.39 -15.43 -16.47
N GLY A 222 -9.52 -16.38 -16.82
CA GLY A 222 -8.73 -16.34 -18.06
C GLY A 222 -7.48 -15.47 -17.95
N ASP A 223 -7.05 -14.88 -19.06
CA ASP A 223 -5.86 -14.02 -19.12
C ASP A 223 -6.19 -12.59 -18.64
N PRO A 224 -5.51 -12.07 -17.59
CA PRO A 224 -5.68 -10.68 -17.17
C PRO A 224 -5.43 -9.64 -18.28
N LYS A 225 -4.58 -9.93 -19.27
CA LYS A 225 -4.32 -9.02 -20.41
C LYS A 225 -5.50 -8.86 -21.34
N GLU A 226 -6.35 -9.88 -21.42
CA GLU A 226 -7.57 -9.84 -22.22
C GLU A 226 -8.73 -9.22 -21.42
N PHE A 227 -8.63 -9.23 -20.10
CA PHE A 227 -9.66 -8.72 -19.20
C PHE A 227 -9.53 -7.22 -18.92
N TYR A 228 -8.37 -6.72 -18.50
CA TYR A 228 -8.20 -5.31 -18.15
C TYR A 228 -7.86 -4.44 -19.37
N GLU A 229 -8.43 -3.24 -19.45
CA GLU A 229 -8.05 -2.25 -20.47
C GLU A 229 -6.66 -1.67 -20.24
N ALA A 230 -6.22 -1.60 -18.99
CA ALA A 230 -4.88 -1.15 -18.63
C ALA A 230 -4.42 -1.79 -17.32
N ILE A 231 -3.12 -2.10 -17.24
CA ILE A 231 -2.45 -2.52 -16.02
C ILE A 231 -1.22 -1.62 -15.85
N VAL A 232 -1.18 -0.86 -14.76
CA VAL A 232 -0.11 0.11 -14.44
C VAL A 232 0.64 -0.39 -13.22
N THR A 233 1.94 -0.63 -13.39
CA THR A 233 2.85 -1.04 -12.32
C THR A 233 3.84 0.10 -12.02
N ALA A 234 4.64 -0.05 -10.96
CA ALA A 234 5.75 0.87 -10.68
C ALA A 234 6.93 0.76 -11.66
N GLY A 235 6.75 0.08 -12.79
CA GLY A 235 7.77 -0.12 -13.82
C GLY A 235 8.53 -1.43 -13.65
N PHE A 236 9.77 -1.43 -14.14
CA PHE A 236 10.70 -2.55 -14.11
C PHE A 236 11.93 -2.15 -13.27
N ALA A 237 12.48 -3.09 -12.49
CA ALA A 237 13.78 -2.93 -11.84
C ALA A 237 14.95 -3.02 -12.83
#